data_AF-A0A930DK96-F1
#
_entry.id   AF-A0A930DK96-F1
#
_cell.length_a   1.000
_cell.length_b   1.000
_cell.length_c   1.000
_cell.angle_alpha   90.00
_cell.angle_beta   90.00
_cell.angle_gamma   90.00
#
_symmetry.space_group_name_H-M   'P 1'
#
loop_
_entity.id
_entity.type
_entity.pdbx_description
1 polymer ?
#
loop_
_entity_poly.entity_id
_entity_poly.type
_entity_poly.pdbx_seq_one_letter_code
_entity_poly.pdbx_strand_id
1 'polypeptide(L)'
;MGERRNSALERIREIPLEMREDSPYKEVFRPLAFFFLDYFKVLEKQGVQPLETAVSEGNIDRSSILGALLERYREELKDFLYPGIAKERNSFGDFFSILVFLSFGIVLENKEEAQSRILELYLQIYLYSQSDEELERSRFQDIFYSHFYDYCRDFLEERYEEEEMDPFMYRNNILFFGWMPYYGSSPFFSKEYVESHQRDAAIFLGDRFLSHLYQAYEQQEKLWHKRKGKSRVQILEEQLKNRKDFQPENYCIEESQGLSFHAHQEKLWKIFLEKTKEARVDFEKMRERN
;
A
#
# COMPACT_ATOMS: atom_id res chain seq x y z
N MET A 1 -16.37 1.96 16.80
CA MET A 1 -15.14 1.56 16.10
C MET A 1 -14.29 2.77 15.70
N GLY A 2 -14.88 3.97 15.51
CA GLY A 2 -14.19 5.27 15.38
C GLY A 2 -13.08 5.63 16.38
N GLU A 3 -13.02 4.96 17.53
CA GLU A 3 -12.08 5.28 18.60
C GLU A 3 -10.63 5.03 18.20
N ARG A 4 -10.33 3.97 17.44
CA ARG A 4 -8.94 3.58 17.12
C ARG A 4 -8.26 4.61 16.21
N ARG A 5 -8.92 4.97 15.10
CA ARG A 5 -8.45 6.03 14.20
C ARG A 5 -8.35 7.37 14.91
N ASN A 6 -9.38 7.74 15.68
CA ASN A 6 -9.41 9.05 16.34
C ASN A 6 -8.32 9.16 17.41
N SER A 7 -8.08 8.12 18.22
CA SER A 7 -6.97 8.08 19.17
C SER A 7 -5.61 8.16 18.48
N ALA A 8 -5.43 7.49 17.34
CA ALA A 8 -4.22 7.63 16.55
C ALA A 8 -4.03 9.09 16.06
N LEU A 9 -5.10 9.74 15.57
CA LEU A 9 -5.04 11.13 15.11
C LEU A 9 -4.79 12.13 16.24
N GLU A 10 -5.34 11.89 17.42
CA GLU A 10 -5.04 12.69 18.62
C GLU A 10 -3.55 12.65 18.94
N ARG A 11 -2.95 11.44 18.93
CA ARG A 11 -1.51 11.29 19.11
C ARG A 11 -0.71 11.98 18.00
N ILE A 12 -1.11 11.82 16.74
CA ILE A 12 -0.44 12.42 15.58
C ILE A 12 -0.44 13.95 15.65
N ARG A 13 -1.50 14.55 16.21
CA ARG A 13 -1.61 16.01 16.37
C ARG A 13 -0.49 16.62 17.22
N GLU A 14 0.05 15.86 18.16
CA GLU A 14 1.09 16.32 19.09
C GLU A 14 2.49 16.25 18.47
N ILE A 15 2.70 15.33 17.52
CA ILE A 15 4.02 15.02 16.95
C ILE A 15 4.75 16.26 16.41
N PRO A 16 4.14 17.13 15.58
CA PRO A 16 4.85 18.30 15.07
C PRO A 16 5.45 19.21 16.15
N LEU A 17 4.83 19.26 17.34
CA LEU A 17 5.24 20.08 18.48
C LEU A 17 6.30 19.40 19.35
N GLU A 18 6.31 18.07 19.40
CA GLU A 18 7.26 17.28 20.20
C GLU A 18 8.63 17.13 19.53
N MET A 19 8.64 17.10 18.20
CA MET A 19 9.87 16.83 17.46
C MET A 19 10.90 17.94 17.66
N ARG A 20 12.03 17.56 18.25
CA ARG A 20 13.20 18.44 18.39
C ARG A 20 13.70 18.89 17.03
N GLU A 21 14.14 20.13 16.94
CA GLU A 21 14.61 20.74 15.70
C GLU A 21 15.87 20.08 15.13
N ASP A 22 16.68 19.45 15.99
CA ASP A 22 17.89 18.70 15.67
C ASP A 22 17.66 17.21 15.40
N SER A 23 16.42 16.72 15.47
CA SER A 23 16.13 15.30 15.19
C SER A 23 16.36 14.98 13.71
N PRO A 24 17.17 13.95 13.38
CA PRO A 24 17.48 13.58 12.00
C PRO A 24 16.28 12.98 11.25
N TYR A 25 15.16 12.71 11.94
CA TYR A 25 13.95 12.10 11.35
C TYR A 25 12.78 13.07 11.24
N LYS A 26 12.97 14.31 11.71
CA LYS A 26 11.99 15.40 11.66
C LYS A 26 11.48 15.67 10.25
N GLU A 27 12.37 15.58 9.27
CA GLU A 27 12.07 15.81 7.86
C GLU A 27 11.05 14.81 7.28
N VAL A 28 10.88 13.64 7.91
CA VAL A 28 9.90 12.63 7.51
C VAL A 28 8.63 12.74 8.35
N PHE A 29 8.78 12.65 9.67
CA PHE A 29 7.62 12.49 10.56
C PHE A 29 6.76 13.75 10.65
N ARG A 30 7.36 14.95 10.62
CA ARG A 30 6.61 16.20 10.74
C ARG A 30 5.73 16.46 9.49
N PRO A 31 6.25 16.37 8.25
CA PRO A 31 5.39 16.51 7.07
C PRO A 31 4.32 15.42 6.99
N LEU A 32 4.63 14.17 7.33
CA LEU A 32 3.63 13.10 7.34
C LEU A 32 2.52 13.32 8.39
N ALA A 33 2.86 13.81 9.60
CA ALA A 33 1.85 14.17 10.59
C ALA A 33 0.90 15.24 10.04
N PHE A 34 1.44 16.30 9.44
CA PHE A 34 0.60 17.34 8.84
C PHE A 34 -0.22 16.83 7.65
N PHE A 35 0.34 15.94 6.82
CA PHE A 35 -0.38 15.29 5.74
C PHE A 35 -1.62 14.54 6.26
N PHE A 36 -1.49 13.71 7.31
CA PHE A 36 -2.63 13.00 7.89
C PHE A 36 -3.68 13.97 8.43
N LEU A 37 -3.26 15.00 9.18
CA LEU A 37 -4.19 15.99 9.74
C LEU A 37 -4.95 16.76 8.65
N ASP A 38 -4.26 17.16 7.59
CA ASP A 38 -4.88 17.85 6.45
C ASP A 38 -5.80 16.91 5.66
N TYR A 39 -5.39 15.65 5.44
CA TYR A 39 -6.20 14.62 4.79
C TYR A 39 -7.52 14.41 5.52
N PHE A 40 -7.48 14.14 6.83
CA PHE A 40 -8.70 13.91 7.60
C PHE A 40 -9.58 15.15 7.73
N LYS A 41 -8.98 16.35 7.76
CA LYS A 41 -9.73 17.61 7.70
C LYS A 41 -10.47 17.79 6.37
N VAL A 42 -9.89 17.35 5.25
CA VAL A 42 -10.57 17.30 3.94
C VAL A 42 -11.74 16.32 3.99
N LEU A 43 -11.54 15.12 4.57
CA LEU A 43 -12.61 14.12 4.72
C LEU A 43 -13.79 14.61 5.57
N GLU A 44 -13.50 15.27 6.70
CA GLU A 44 -14.53 15.81 7.60
C GLU A 44 -15.36 16.91 6.93
N LYS A 45 -14.71 17.81 6.17
CA LYS A 45 -15.37 18.94 5.51
C LYS A 45 -16.29 18.52 4.35
N GLN A 46 -15.99 17.42 3.67
CA GLN A 46 -16.77 16.97 2.53
C GLN A 46 -17.96 16.08 2.90
N GLY A 47 -18.14 15.78 4.19
CA GLY A 47 -19.08 14.76 4.65
C GLY A 47 -18.58 13.37 4.26
N VAL A 48 -18.83 12.36 5.09
CA VAL A 48 -18.39 10.97 4.84
C VAL A 48 -19.20 10.39 3.67
N GLN A 49 -18.85 10.77 2.44
CA GLN A 49 -19.29 10.07 1.25
C GLN A 49 -18.14 9.13 0.81
N PRO A 50 -18.42 7.83 0.63
CA PRO A 50 -17.46 6.90 0.06
C PRO A 50 -16.94 7.40 -1.29
N LEU A 51 -15.68 7.11 -1.63
CA LEU A 51 -15.11 7.44 -2.94
C LEU A 51 -15.90 6.79 -4.11
N GLU A 52 -16.72 5.79 -3.80
CA GLU A 52 -17.51 4.97 -4.73
C GLU A 52 -18.68 5.71 -5.40
N THR A 53 -19.25 6.74 -4.76
CA THR A 53 -20.26 7.60 -5.40
C THR A 53 -19.65 8.71 -6.24
N ALA A 54 -18.38 9.06 -6.02
CA ALA A 54 -17.72 10.18 -6.68
C ALA A 54 -17.37 9.93 -8.15
N VAL A 55 -17.07 8.67 -8.52
CA VAL A 55 -16.67 8.30 -9.89
C VAL A 55 -17.89 8.26 -10.83
N SER A 56 -19.07 7.94 -10.29
CA SER A 56 -20.34 7.86 -11.02
C SER A 56 -20.97 9.23 -11.28
N GLU A 57 -20.69 10.23 -10.44
CA GLU A 57 -21.35 11.55 -10.48
C GLU A 57 -20.41 12.72 -10.83
N GLY A 58 -19.15 12.46 -11.22
CA GLY A 58 -18.24 13.55 -11.59
C GLY A 58 -17.93 14.47 -10.41
N ASN A 59 -17.63 13.90 -9.23
CA ASN A 59 -17.20 14.67 -8.07
C ASN A 59 -15.70 15.03 -8.20
N ILE A 60 -15.40 15.83 -9.22
CA ILE A 60 -14.06 16.31 -9.64
C ILE A 60 -13.35 17.05 -8.49
N ASP A 61 -14.10 17.58 -7.53
CA ASP A 61 -13.58 18.41 -6.43
C ASP A 61 -12.73 17.62 -5.43
N ARG A 62 -13.18 16.44 -4.97
CA ARG A 62 -12.43 15.64 -3.98
C ARG A 62 -11.10 15.12 -4.52
N SER A 63 -11.12 14.52 -5.71
CA SER A 63 -9.90 13.97 -6.31
C SER A 63 -8.89 15.08 -6.63
N SER A 64 -9.37 16.26 -7.05
CA SER A 64 -8.52 17.43 -7.28
C SER A 64 -7.90 17.94 -5.97
N ILE A 65 -8.69 18.06 -4.91
CA ILE A 65 -8.21 18.50 -3.58
C ILE A 65 -7.19 17.50 -3.01
N LEU A 66 -7.47 16.20 -3.06
CA LEU A 66 -6.54 15.17 -2.59
C LEU A 66 -5.28 15.11 -3.45
N GLY A 67 -5.40 15.30 -4.77
CA GLY A 67 -4.26 15.42 -5.67
C GLY A 67 -3.37 16.61 -5.29
N ALA A 68 -3.93 17.81 -5.12
CA ALA A 68 -3.19 18.99 -4.71
C ALA A 68 -2.53 18.84 -3.32
N LEU A 69 -3.23 18.17 -2.39
CA LEU A 69 -2.69 17.84 -1.07
C LEU A 69 -1.45 16.93 -1.20
N LEU A 70 -1.56 15.85 -1.97
CA LEU A 70 -0.45 14.93 -2.21
C LEU A 70 0.74 15.62 -2.86
N GLU A 71 0.53 16.40 -3.93
CA GLU A 71 1.62 17.08 -4.63
C GLU A 71 2.40 18.01 -3.72
N ARG A 72 1.71 18.75 -2.84
CA ARG A 72 2.38 19.57 -1.83
C ARG A 72 3.29 18.75 -0.94
N TYR A 73 2.79 17.65 -0.36
CA TYR A 73 3.59 16.83 0.57
C TYR A 73 4.63 15.98 -0.14
N ARG A 74 4.44 15.63 -1.43
CA ARG A 74 5.48 15.01 -2.25
C ARG A 74 6.67 15.93 -2.43
N GLU A 75 6.45 17.23 -2.67
CA GLU A 75 7.53 18.21 -2.75
C GLU A 75 8.27 18.37 -1.41
N GLU A 76 7.53 18.41 -0.29
CA GLU A 76 8.12 18.45 1.05
C GLU A 76 8.93 17.18 1.39
N LEU A 77 8.50 16.02 0.89
CA LEU A 77 9.10 14.70 1.16
C LEU A 77 9.90 14.13 -0.04
N LYS A 78 10.30 14.96 -1.00
CA LYS A 78 10.88 14.52 -2.30
C LYS A 78 12.09 13.60 -2.14
N ASP A 79 12.84 13.78 -1.08
CA ASP A 79 14.05 13.03 -0.76
C ASP A 79 13.77 11.63 -0.21
N PHE A 80 12.52 11.36 0.17
CA PHE A 80 12.02 10.10 0.70
C PHE A 80 10.98 9.45 -0.22
N LEU A 81 10.74 9.98 -1.43
CA LEU A 81 9.77 9.39 -2.34
C LEU A 81 10.23 8.04 -2.90
N TYR A 82 11.53 7.79 -3.01
CA TYR A 82 12.04 6.54 -3.55
C TYR A 82 13.11 5.94 -2.63
N PRO A 83 13.08 4.61 -2.40
CA PRO A 83 13.88 3.96 -1.38
C PRO A 83 15.37 4.00 -1.70
N GLY A 84 15.76 3.92 -2.98
CA GLY A 84 17.15 4.06 -3.41
C GLY A 84 17.74 5.43 -3.06
N ILE A 85 17.03 6.50 -3.44
CA ILE A 85 17.43 7.89 -3.15
C ILE A 85 17.44 8.15 -1.64
N ALA A 86 16.39 7.71 -0.95
CA ALA A 86 16.25 7.93 0.49
C ALA A 86 17.38 7.26 1.28
N LYS A 87 17.77 6.04 0.90
CA LYS A 87 18.86 5.28 1.52
C LYS A 87 20.23 5.95 1.38
N GLU A 88 20.47 6.64 0.27
CA GLU A 88 21.71 7.41 0.08
C GLU A 88 21.78 8.63 1.01
N ARG A 89 20.63 9.21 1.36
CA ARG A 89 20.54 10.41 2.20
C ARG A 89 20.42 10.12 3.69
N ASN A 90 19.84 8.98 4.05
CA ASN A 90 19.61 8.58 5.43
C ASN A 90 19.81 7.07 5.59
N SER A 91 20.50 6.65 6.66
CA SER A 91 20.79 5.22 6.92
C SER A 91 19.54 4.35 7.13
N PHE A 92 18.39 4.96 7.39
CA PHE A 92 17.07 4.34 7.49
C PHE A 92 16.09 4.87 6.43
N GLY A 93 16.59 5.61 5.44
CA GLY A 93 15.75 6.28 4.44
C GLY A 93 14.92 5.33 3.61
N ASP A 94 15.39 4.11 3.34
CA ASP A 94 14.60 3.08 2.66
C ASP A 94 13.35 2.69 3.46
N PHE A 95 13.44 2.57 4.79
CA PHE A 95 12.26 2.35 5.64
C PHE A 95 11.31 3.55 5.66
N PHE A 96 11.85 4.76 5.66
CA PHE A 96 11.02 5.97 5.62
C PHE A 96 10.33 6.16 4.28
N SER A 97 10.96 5.77 3.17
CA SER A 97 10.34 5.81 1.85
C SER A 97 9.13 4.88 1.76
N ILE A 98 9.26 3.67 2.30
CA ILE A 98 8.13 2.73 2.47
C ILE A 98 7.02 3.37 3.29
N LEU A 99 7.37 3.99 4.44
CA LEU A 99 6.39 4.64 5.30
C LEU A 99 5.67 5.79 4.58
N VAL A 100 6.40 6.62 3.83
CA VAL A 100 5.83 7.72 3.01
C VAL A 100 4.86 7.16 1.97
N PHE A 101 5.28 6.12 1.24
CA PHE A 101 4.45 5.48 0.23
C PHE A 101 3.13 4.94 0.81
N LEU A 102 3.21 4.20 1.92
CA LEU A 102 2.03 3.70 2.63
C LEU A 102 1.15 4.82 3.18
N SER A 103 1.77 5.87 3.73
CA SER A 103 1.06 7.01 4.28
C SER A 103 0.27 7.72 3.21
N PHE A 104 0.88 8.02 2.05
CA PHE A 104 0.17 8.59 0.92
C PHE A 104 -0.90 7.65 0.37
N GLY A 105 -0.69 6.34 0.42
CA GLY A 105 -1.67 5.32 0.05
C GLY A 105 -3.02 5.45 0.78
N ILE A 106 -3.07 6.13 1.94
CA ILE A 106 -4.30 6.36 2.71
C ILE A 106 -5.42 7.03 1.91
N VAL A 107 -5.09 7.78 0.85
CA VAL A 107 -6.07 8.43 -0.03
C VAL A 107 -6.90 7.45 -0.85
N LEU A 108 -6.41 6.21 -0.98
CA LEU A 108 -7.09 5.11 -1.68
C LEU A 108 -7.99 4.32 -0.73
N GLU A 109 -7.85 4.53 0.58
CA GLU A 109 -8.54 3.78 1.64
C GLU A 109 -9.88 4.43 1.99
N ASN A 110 -10.96 3.69 1.83
CA ASN A 110 -12.31 4.10 2.23
C ASN A 110 -12.78 3.47 3.56
N LYS A 111 -12.07 2.46 4.06
CA LYS A 111 -12.36 1.77 5.32
C LYS A 111 -11.57 2.37 6.48
N GLU A 112 -12.26 2.58 7.59
CA GLU A 112 -11.67 3.16 8.79
C GLU A 112 -10.59 2.25 9.40
N GLU A 113 -10.82 0.94 9.36
CA GLU A 113 -9.90 -0.08 9.82
C GLU A 113 -8.59 -0.04 9.03
N ALA A 114 -8.69 0.13 7.70
CA ALA A 114 -7.52 0.21 6.84
C ALA A 114 -6.72 1.49 7.03
N GLN A 115 -7.42 2.62 7.15
CA GLN A 115 -6.82 3.89 7.56
C GLN A 115 -6.11 3.76 8.91
N SER A 116 -6.72 3.11 9.90
CA SER A 116 -6.16 2.92 11.24
C SER A 116 -4.83 2.16 11.20
N ARG A 117 -4.73 1.10 10.39
CA ARG A 117 -3.49 0.32 10.25
C ARG A 117 -2.33 1.16 9.71
N ILE A 118 -2.58 2.03 8.73
CA ILE A 118 -1.56 2.96 8.20
C ILE A 118 -1.07 3.91 9.30
N LEU A 119 -2.01 4.50 10.06
CA LEU A 119 -1.68 5.42 11.16
C LEU A 119 -0.91 4.71 12.28
N GLU A 120 -1.23 3.46 12.58
CA GLU A 120 -0.51 2.66 13.56
C GLU A 120 0.91 2.36 13.16
N LEU A 121 1.15 1.97 11.90
CA LEU A 121 2.50 1.75 11.41
C LEU A 121 3.32 3.03 11.50
N TYR A 122 2.74 4.16 11.10
CA TYR A 122 3.36 5.48 11.28
C TYR A 122 3.73 5.75 12.74
N LEU A 123 2.81 5.51 13.68
CA LEU A 123 3.06 5.72 15.10
C LEU A 123 4.11 4.75 15.67
N GLN A 124 4.09 3.47 15.27
CA GLN A 124 5.10 2.49 15.70
C GLN A 124 6.50 2.90 15.25
N ILE A 125 6.64 3.31 13.99
CA ILE A 125 7.91 3.75 13.42
C ILE A 125 8.36 5.08 14.05
N TYR A 126 7.43 6.02 14.29
CA TYR A 126 7.71 7.26 15.00
C TYR A 126 8.22 7.02 16.41
N LEU A 127 7.49 6.23 17.21
CA LEU A 127 7.86 5.94 18.60
C LEU A 127 9.22 5.26 18.70
N TYR A 128 9.50 4.30 17.81
CA TYR A 128 10.82 3.68 17.77
C TYR A 128 11.91 4.70 17.41
N SER A 129 11.65 5.58 16.46
CA SER A 129 12.61 6.62 16.04
C SER A 129 12.83 7.73 17.08
N GLN A 130 11.97 7.83 18.10
CA GLN A 130 12.14 8.73 19.24
C GLN A 130 12.76 8.06 20.47
N SER A 131 13.09 6.77 20.40
CA SER A 131 13.69 6.07 21.54
C SER A 131 15.08 6.62 21.85
N ASP A 132 15.48 6.59 23.12
CA ASP A 132 16.84 6.94 23.55
C ASP A 132 17.88 5.88 23.17
N GLU A 133 17.45 4.71 22.68
CA GLU A 133 18.33 3.63 22.23
C GLU A 133 18.86 3.89 20.81
N GLU A 134 20.03 3.30 20.51
CA GLU A 134 20.58 3.30 19.16
C GLU A 134 19.63 2.55 18.21
N LEU A 135 19.26 3.21 17.10
CA LEU A 135 18.36 2.61 16.15
C LEU A 135 19.04 1.47 15.37
N GLU A 136 18.35 0.35 15.26
CA GLU A 136 18.82 -0.82 14.54
C GLU A 136 17.92 -1.09 13.33
N ARG A 137 18.53 -1.38 12.18
CA ARG A 137 17.78 -1.72 10.96
C ARG A 137 16.91 -2.97 11.15
N SER A 138 17.38 -3.96 11.91
CA SER A 138 16.63 -5.17 12.29
C SER A 138 15.31 -4.85 12.97
N ARG A 139 15.29 -3.85 13.87
CA ARG A 139 14.07 -3.46 14.58
C ARG A 139 13.04 -2.80 13.66
N PHE A 140 13.48 -1.97 12.72
CA PHE A 140 12.58 -1.48 11.67
C PHE A 140 11.99 -2.64 10.86
N GLN A 141 12.83 -3.60 10.45
CA GLN A 141 12.37 -4.80 9.74
C GLN A 141 11.33 -5.58 10.56
N ASP A 142 11.57 -5.77 11.85
CA ASP A 142 10.65 -6.45 12.77
C ASP A 142 9.30 -5.73 12.88
N ILE A 143 9.29 -4.39 12.91
CA ILE A 143 8.07 -3.59 12.95
C ILE A 143 7.26 -3.80 11.66
N PHE A 144 7.88 -3.65 10.48
CA PHE A 144 7.21 -3.89 9.21
C PHE A 144 6.73 -5.34 9.09
N TYR A 145 7.60 -6.31 9.41
CA TYR A 145 7.24 -7.73 9.40
C TYR A 145 6.01 -7.99 10.27
N SER A 146 6.02 -7.54 11.52
CA SER A 146 4.92 -7.78 12.46
C SER A 146 3.63 -7.12 12.00
N HIS A 147 3.72 -5.87 11.54
CA HIS A 147 2.57 -5.13 11.01
C HIS A 147 1.89 -5.87 9.85
N PHE A 148 2.66 -6.25 8.83
CA PHE A 148 2.12 -6.95 7.67
C PHE A 148 1.69 -8.39 8.00
N TYR A 149 2.37 -9.04 8.95
CA TYR A 149 2.04 -10.39 9.37
C TYR A 149 0.70 -10.43 10.10
N ASP A 150 0.49 -9.53 11.07
CA ASP A 150 -0.71 -9.49 11.89
C ASP A 150 -1.96 -9.15 11.07
N TYR A 151 -1.83 -8.22 10.12
CA TYR A 151 -2.93 -7.78 9.26
C TYR A 151 -3.05 -8.54 7.94
N CYS A 152 -2.27 -9.61 7.77
CA CYS A 152 -2.20 -10.36 6.52
C CYS A 152 -3.58 -10.87 6.04
N ARG A 153 -4.43 -11.32 6.97
CA ARG A 153 -5.77 -11.81 6.63
C ARG A 153 -6.71 -10.67 6.26
N ASP A 154 -6.67 -9.58 7.01
CA ASP A 154 -7.55 -8.42 6.79
C ASP A 154 -7.28 -7.81 5.43
N PHE A 155 -6.00 -7.61 5.08
CA PHE A 155 -5.63 -7.14 3.75
C PHE A 155 -6.24 -8.05 2.67
N LEU A 156 -6.05 -9.37 2.78
CA LEU A 156 -6.53 -10.31 1.77
C LEU A 156 -8.05 -10.35 1.64
N GLU A 157 -8.77 -10.25 2.76
CA GLU A 157 -10.23 -10.16 2.74
C GLU A 157 -10.70 -8.92 2.01
N GLU A 158 -10.13 -7.76 2.36
CA GLU A 158 -10.48 -6.48 1.75
C GLU A 158 -10.15 -6.46 0.27
N ARG A 159 -9.02 -7.04 -0.15
CA ARG A 159 -8.67 -7.16 -1.57
C ARG A 159 -9.73 -7.93 -2.36
N TYR A 160 -10.25 -9.02 -1.81
CA TYR A 160 -11.28 -9.81 -2.48
C TYR A 160 -12.60 -9.03 -2.58
N GLU A 161 -12.97 -8.28 -1.55
CA GLU A 161 -14.15 -7.41 -1.59
C GLU A 161 -14.01 -6.31 -2.64
N GLU A 162 -12.83 -5.71 -2.76
CA GLU A 162 -12.57 -4.65 -3.73
C GLU A 162 -12.53 -5.16 -5.16
N GLU A 163 -11.95 -6.35 -5.39
CA GLU A 163 -11.99 -6.99 -6.69
C GLU A 163 -13.41 -7.31 -7.16
N GLU A 164 -14.35 -7.49 -6.23
CA GLU A 164 -15.76 -7.62 -6.57
C GLU A 164 -16.37 -6.28 -7.06
N MET A 165 -15.93 -5.17 -6.49
CA MET A 165 -16.47 -3.83 -6.78
C MET A 165 -15.83 -3.17 -7.99
N ASP A 166 -14.51 -3.04 -7.99
CA ASP A 166 -13.70 -2.52 -9.08
C ASP A 166 -12.31 -3.15 -9.03
N PRO A 167 -12.08 -4.24 -9.78
CA PRO A 167 -10.82 -4.96 -9.69
C PRO A 167 -9.62 -4.15 -10.20
N PHE A 168 -9.85 -3.06 -10.95
CA PHE A 168 -8.82 -2.26 -11.61
C PHE A 168 -8.39 -1.01 -10.87
N MET A 169 -8.98 -0.72 -9.71
CA MET A 169 -8.50 0.39 -8.91
C MET A 169 -7.41 -0.13 -7.97
N TYR A 170 -6.27 0.56 -7.91
CA TYR A 170 -5.36 0.35 -6.79
C TYR A 170 -6.09 0.81 -5.53
N ARG A 171 -6.50 -0.16 -4.72
CA ARG A 171 -7.10 0.05 -3.41
C ARG A 171 -6.44 -0.91 -2.44
N ASN A 172 -6.31 -0.43 -1.21
CA ASN A 172 -5.68 -1.02 -0.04
C ASN A 172 -4.18 -1.33 -0.14
N ASN A 173 -3.43 -0.84 0.86
CA ASN A 173 -2.04 -1.17 1.20
C ASN A 173 -1.20 -1.68 0.03
N ILE A 174 -0.86 -0.75 -0.88
CA ILE A 174 -0.29 -1.02 -2.20
C ILE A 174 0.97 -1.90 -2.14
N LEU A 175 1.72 -1.86 -1.03
CA LEU A 175 2.89 -2.71 -0.82
C LEU A 175 2.55 -4.18 -0.58
N PHE A 176 1.47 -4.45 0.13
CA PHE A 176 1.07 -5.81 0.48
C PHE A 176 0.59 -6.58 -0.76
N PHE A 177 -0.04 -5.88 -1.71
CA PHE A 177 -0.56 -6.46 -2.96
C PHE A 177 0.27 -6.22 -4.20
N GLY A 178 1.38 -5.49 -4.09
CA GLY A 178 2.35 -5.31 -5.19
C GLY A 178 2.88 -6.63 -5.78
N TRP A 179 2.51 -7.75 -5.17
CA TRP A 179 3.01 -9.09 -5.42
C TRP A 179 1.99 -10.02 -6.08
N MET A 180 0.72 -9.64 -5.99
CA MET A 180 -0.36 -10.31 -6.69
C MET A 180 -0.42 -9.69 -8.09
N PRO A 181 -0.53 -10.49 -9.15
CA PRO A 181 -0.62 -9.96 -10.50
C PRO A 181 -2.00 -9.34 -10.68
N TYR A 182 -2.08 -8.04 -10.45
CA TYR A 182 -3.19 -7.25 -10.94
C TYR A 182 -2.75 -5.81 -11.22
N TYR A 183 -2.99 -5.39 -12.45
CA TYR A 183 -2.61 -4.10 -13.00
C TYR A 183 -3.76 -3.12 -12.79
N GLY A 184 -3.77 -2.51 -11.60
CA GLY A 184 -4.67 -1.41 -11.30
C GLY A 184 -4.21 -0.11 -11.96
N SER A 185 -5.06 0.90 -11.92
CA SER A 185 -4.68 2.30 -12.12
C SER A 185 -4.94 3.06 -10.83
N SER A 186 -4.13 4.09 -10.57
CA SER A 186 -4.34 5.01 -9.46
C SER A 186 -4.59 6.39 -10.06
N PRO A 187 -5.60 7.13 -9.56
CA PRO A 187 -5.76 8.54 -9.92
C PRO A 187 -4.68 9.43 -9.29
N PHE A 188 -3.90 8.91 -8.33
CA PHE A 188 -2.95 9.70 -7.53
C PHE A 188 -1.49 9.29 -7.69
N PHE A 189 -1.22 8.05 -8.11
CA PHE A 189 0.13 7.49 -8.20
C PHE A 189 0.43 7.08 -9.63
N SER A 190 1.58 7.51 -10.15
CA SER A 190 2.09 6.99 -11.40
C SER A 190 2.40 5.50 -11.26
N LYS A 191 2.36 4.80 -12.39
CA LYS A 191 2.71 3.39 -12.45
C LYS A 191 4.13 3.13 -11.98
N GLU A 192 5.10 3.90 -12.48
CA GLU A 192 6.52 3.80 -12.09
C GLU A 192 6.71 3.96 -10.58
N TYR A 193 5.97 4.89 -9.96
CA TYR A 193 6.03 5.10 -8.51
C TYR A 193 5.53 3.89 -7.75
N VAL A 194 4.40 3.30 -8.16
CA VAL A 194 3.87 2.08 -7.54
C VAL A 194 4.82 0.90 -7.74
N GLU A 195 5.32 0.68 -8.95
CA GLU A 195 6.20 -0.43 -9.31
C GLU A 195 7.53 -0.38 -8.55
N SER A 196 8.11 0.81 -8.38
CA SER A 196 9.33 1.00 -7.59
C SER A 196 9.16 0.48 -6.16
N HIS A 197 7.99 0.68 -5.56
CA HIS A 197 7.72 0.29 -4.18
C HIS A 197 7.29 -1.18 -4.02
N GLN A 198 6.83 -1.86 -5.08
CA GLN A 198 6.44 -3.28 -4.98
C GLN A 198 7.59 -4.16 -4.46
N ARG A 199 8.83 -3.83 -4.81
CA ARG A 199 10.03 -4.55 -4.37
C ARG A 199 10.49 -4.17 -2.96
N ASP A 200 9.91 -3.16 -2.33
CA ASP A 200 10.30 -2.73 -0.99
C ASP A 200 9.90 -3.71 0.11
N ALA A 201 9.02 -4.65 -0.24
CA ALA A 201 8.89 -5.95 0.40
C ALA A 201 10.21 -6.60 0.80
N ALA A 202 11.30 -6.34 0.05
CA ALA A 202 12.64 -6.84 0.32
C ALA A 202 13.08 -6.58 1.76
N ILE A 203 12.53 -5.55 2.40
CA ILE A 203 12.83 -5.21 3.78
C ILE A 203 12.36 -6.30 4.76
N PHE A 204 11.19 -6.91 4.54
CA PHE A 204 10.55 -7.82 5.51
C PHE A 204 10.16 -9.20 4.93
N LEU A 205 10.36 -9.42 3.63
CA LEU A 205 10.01 -10.67 2.97
C LEU A 205 10.93 -11.82 3.41
N GLY A 206 10.32 -12.88 3.93
CA GLY A 206 10.98 -14.14 4.28
C GLY A 206 10.03 -15.34 4.30
N ASP A 207 10.57 -16.54 4.49
CA ASP A 207 9.85 -17.82 4.35
C ASP A 207 8.58 -17.89 5.20
N ARG A 208 8.65 -17.41 6.45
CA ARG A 208 7.52 -17.43 7.40
C ARG A 208 6.40 -16.50 6.94
N PHE A 209 6.74 -15.27 6.55
CA PHE A 209 5.78 -14.32 6.01
C PHE A 209 5.09 -14.89 4.78
N LEU A 210 5.88 -15.42 3.83
CA LEU A 210 5.36 -15.98 2.60
C LEU A 210 4.41 -17.17 2.83
N SER A 211 4.76 -18.03 3.78
CA SER A 211 3.92 -19.16 4.18
C SER A 211 2.61 -18.69 4.79
N HIS A 212 2.64 -17.66 5.62
CA HIS A 212 1.45 -17.06 6.22
C HIS A 212 0.54 -16.39 5.18
N LEU A 213 1.14 -15.60 4.28
CA LEU A 213 0.44 -14.98 3.16
C LEU A 213 -0.25 -16.02 2.27
N TYR A 214 0.44 -17.12 1.95
CA TYR A 214 -0.15 -18.20 1.16
C TYR A 214 -1.34 -18.86 1.87
N GLN A 215 -1.23 -19.12 3.18
CA GLN A 215 -2.34 -19.70 3.96
C GLN A 215 -3.55 -18.78 3.99
N ALA A 216 -3.34 -17.48 4.19
CA ALA A 216 -4.41 -16.49 4.17
C ALA A 216 -5.07 -16.43 2.78
N TYR A 217 -4.27 -16.46 1.71
CA TYR A 217 -4.76 -16.52 0.33
C TYR A 217 -5.64 -17.76 0.09
N GLU A 218 -5.16 -18.95 0.45
CA GLU A 218 -5.92 -20.19 0.27
C GLU A 218 -7.24 -20.19 1.05
N GLN A 219 -7.26 -19.60 2.25
CA GLN A 219 -8.47 -19.46 3.04
C GLN A 219 -9.48 -18.55 2.34
N GLN A 220 -9.06 -17.39 1.83
CA GLN A 220 -9.94 -16.47 1.14
C GLN A 220 -10.44 -17.02 -0.19
N GLU A 221 -9.60 -17.71 -0.98
CA GLU A 221 -10.04 -18.34 -2.23
C GLU A 221 -11.10 -19.42 -1.98
N LYS A 222 -10.95 -20.22 -0.91
CA LYS A 222 -11.98 -21.21 -0.51
C LYS A 222 -13.30 -20.54 -0.12
N LEU A 223 -13.24 -19.45 0.65
CA LEU A 223 -14.44 -18.69 1.03
C LEU A 223 -15.11 -18.07 -0.18
N TRP A 224 -14.33 -17.50 -1.09
CA TRP A 224 -14.80 -16.94 -2.36
C TRP A 224 -15.52 -18.01 -3.19
N HIS A 225 -14.87 -19.14 -3.44
CA HIS A 225 -15.45 -20.24 -4.20
C HIS A 225 -16.74 -20.75 -3.56
N LYS A 226 -16.80 -20.84 -2.23
CA LYS A 226 -18.03 -21.21 -1.51
C LYS A 226 -19.16 -20.19 -1.69
N ARG A 227 -18.85 -18.89 -1.73
CA ARG A 227 -19.83 -17.81 -1.90
C ARG A 227 -20.33 -17.69 -3.34
N LYS A 228 -19.44 -17.84 -4.33
CA LYS A 228 -19.71 -17.52 -5.74
C LYS A 228 -19.90 -18.74 -6.65
N GLY A 229 -19.48 -19.93 -6.20
CA GLY A 229 -19.51 -21.15 -7.01
C GLY A 229 -18.52 -21.17 -8.19
N LYS A 230 -17.62 -20.19 -8.25
CA LYS A 230 -16.56 -20.02 -9.26
C LYS A 230 -15.29 -19.52 -8.58
N SER A 231 -14.13 -19.75 -9.19
CA SER A 231 -12.88 -19.13 -8.73
C SER A 231 -12.91 -17.62 -8.97
N ARG A 232 -12.09 -16.88 -8.22
CA ARG A 232 -11.93 -15.43 -8.40
C ARG A 232 -11.47 -15.09 -9.81
N VAL A 233 -10.47 -15.83 -10.32
CA VAL A 233 -9.95 -15.66 -11.67
C VAL A 233 -11.04 -15.81 -12.71
N GLN A 234 -11.88 -16.84 -12.64
CA GLN A 234 -12.97 -17.05 -13.61
C GLN A 234 -13.91 -15.84 -13.70
N ILE A 235 -14.26 -15.24 -12.55
CA ILE A 235 -15.12 -14.04 -12.51
C ILE A 235 -14.40 -12.84 -13.15
N LEU A 236 -13.12 -12.64 -12.82
CA LEU A 236 -12.32 -11.59 -13.45
C LEU A 236 -12.22 -11.80 -14.97
N GLU A 237 -11.96 -13.02 -15.45
CA GLU A 237 -11.92 -13.33 -16.89
C GLU A 237 -13.26 -13.00 -17.58
N GLU A 238 -14.39 -13.31 -16.93
CA GLU A 238 -15.72 -13.01 -17.44
C GLU A 238 -15.99 -11.49 -17.52
N GLN A 239 -15.58 -10.74 -16.49
CA GLN A 239 -15.66 -9.27 -16.49
C GLN A 239 -14.75 -8.64 -17.55
N LEU A 240 -13.60 -9.25 -17.81
CA LEU A 240 -12.57 -8.75 -18.73
C LEU A 240 -12.90 -8.94 -20.21
N LYS A 241 -13.60 -10.02 -20.59
CA LYS A 241 -13.92 -10.35 -22.00
C LYS A 241 -14.64 -9.24 -22.76
N ASN A 242 -15.31 -8.32 -22.07
CA ASN A 242 -16.14 -7.28 -22.70
C ASN A 242 -15.58 -5.85 -22.56
N ARG A 243 -14.43 -5.65 -21.90
CA ARG A 243 -13.83 -4.33 -21.67
C ARG A 243 -12.86 -3.98 -22.82
N LYS A 244 -13.20 -2.94 -23.60
CA LYS A 244 -12.38 -2.44 -24.73
C LYS A 244 -11.39 -1.33 -24.34
N ASP A 245 -11.63 -0.72 -23.20
CA ASP A 245 -10.82 0.33 -22.56
C ASP A 245 -9.62 -0.23 -21.80
N PHE A 246 -9.51 -1.55 -21.69
CA PHE A 246 -8.48 -2.22 -20.91
C PHE A 246 -7.43 -2.86 -21.82
N GLN A 247 -6.22 -2.30 -21.83
CA GLN A 247 -5.04 -2.87 -22.47
C GLN A 247 -4.10 -3.40 -21.38
N PRO A 248 -4.04 -4.72 -21.17
CA PRO A 248 -2.97 -5.26 -20.35
C PRO A 248 -1.67 -5.13 -21.14
N GLU A 249 -0.75 -4.39 -20.58
CA GLU A 249 0.61 -4.31 -21.08
C GLU A 249 1.46 -5.31 -20.27
N ASN A 250 2.34 -6.02 -20.97
CA ASN A 250 3.26 -6.99 -20.37
C ASN A 250 4.31 -6.17 -19.61
N TYR A 251 4.31 -6.23 -18.28
CA TYR A 251 5.23 -5.41 -17.50
C TYR A 251 6.26 -6.26 -16.78
N CYS A 252 7.51 -6.08 -17.20
CA CYS A 252 8.65 -6.32 -16.33
C CYS A 252 8.68 -5.15 -15.34
N ILE A 253 8.85 -5.43 -14.04
CA ILE A 253 9.19 -4.38 -13.08
C ILE A 253 10.53 -3.81 -13.55
N GLU A 254 10.51 -2.67 -14.25
CA GLU A 254 11.74 -1.99 -14.62
C GLU A 254 12.39 -1.50 -13.32
N GLU A 255 13.64 -1.91 -13.13
CA GLU A 255 14.41 -1.88 -11.88
C GLU A 255 14.77 -0.48 -11.38
N SER A 256 14.13 0.59 -11.87
CA SER A 256 14.79 1.88 -11.91
C SER A 256 15.02 2.50 -10.53
N GLN A 257 14.14 2.32 -9.53
CA GLN A 257 14.25 3.02 -8.24
C GLN A 257 13.83 2.24 -6.98
N GLY A 258 13.41 0.98 -7.11
CA GLY A 258 13.02 0.10 -5.99
C GLY A 258 14.18 -0.65 -5.33
N LEU A 259 13.95 -1.26 -4.17
CA LEU A 259 14.95 -2.15 -3.57
C LEU A 259 15.15 -3.44 -4.40
N SER A 260 16.37 -3.99 -4.37
CA SER A 260 16.65 -5.29 -5.00
C SER A 260 16.42 -6.43 -4.01
N PHE A 261 15.80 -7.52 -4.47
CA PHE A 261 15.75 -8.75 -3.68
C PHE A 261 17.12 -9.41 -3.59
N HIS A 262 17.41 -9.97 -2.42
CA HIS A 262 18.50 -10.93 -2.30
C HIS A 262 18.17 -12.24 -3.03
N ALA A 263 19.18 -13.01 -3.41
CA ALA A 263 18.99 -14.26 -4.17
C ALA A 263 18.00 -15.25 -3.50
N HIS A 264 17.97 -15.30 -2.17
CA HIS A 264 16.99 -16.10 -1.42
C HIS A 264 15.57 -15.55 -1.57
N GLN A 265 15.39 -14.23 -1.47
CA GLN A 265 14.10 -13.58 -1.66
C GLN A 265 13.60 -13.72 -3.10
N GLU A 266 14.47 -13.63 -4.10
CA GLU A 266 14.15 -13.95 -5.50
C GLU A 266 13.64 -15.39 -5.67
N LYS A 267 14.23 -16.35 -4.96
CA LYS A 267 13.78 -17.74 -4.97
C LYS A 267 12.40 -17.89 -4.32
N LEU A 268 12.21 -17.30 -3.14
CA LEU A 268 10.92 -17.29 -2.44
C LEU A 268 9.83 -16.65 -3.27
N TRP A 269 10.17 -15.51 -3.88
CA TRP A 269 9.33 -14.77 -4.80
C TRP A 269 8.82 -15.67 -5.91
N LYS A 270 9.72 -16.30 -6.68
CA LYS A 270 9.37 -17.23 -7.76
C LYS A 270 8.50 -18.40 -7.28
N ILE A 271 8.78 -18.97 -6.11
CA ILE A 271 7.97 -20.05 -5.53
C ILE A 271 6.54 -19.58 -5.25
N PHE A 272 6.37 -18.40 -4.70
CA PHE A 272 5.05 -17.83 -4.47
C PHE A 272 4.30 -17.57 -5.77
N LEU A 273 4.99 -17.07 -6.81
CA LEU A 273 4.37 -16.85 -8.11
C LEU A 273 3.84 -18.15 -8.71
N GLU A 274 4.64 -19.22 -8.65
CA GLU A 274 4.22 -20.53 -9.17
C GLU A 274 3.05 -21.11 -8.37
N LYS A 275 3.08 -21.01 -7.03
CA LYS A 275 1.98 -21.50 -6.17
C LYS A 275 0.68 -20.74 -6.37
N THR A 276 0.76 -19.47 -6.73
CA THR A 276 -0.41 -18.61 -6.94
C THR A 276 -0.78 -18.47 -8.40
N LYS A 277 -0.09 -19.17 -9.32
CA LYS A 277 -0.28 -19.12 -10.78
C LYS A 277 -1.72 -19.21 -11.25
N GLU A 278 -2.48 -20.15 -10.70
CA GLU A 278 -3.89 -20.36 -11.07
C GLU A 278 -4.82 -19.26 -10.53
N ALA A 279 -4.31 -18.45 -9.59
CA ALA A 279 -4.93 -17.22 -9.09
C ALA A 279 -4.58 -16.00 -9.93
N ARG A 280 -3.67 -16.13 -10.90
CA ARG A 280 -3.19 -14.99 -11.68
C ARG A 280 -4.06 -14.86 -12.90
N VAL A 281 -4.59 -13.66 -13.10
CA VAL A 281 -5.07 -13.29 -14.42
C VAL A 281 -3.84 -13.08 -15.28
N ASP A 282 -3.54 -14.06 -16.13
CA ASP A 282 -2.50 -13.94 -17.13
C ASP A 282 -3.06 -13.13 -18.30
N PHE A 283 -2.85 -11.83 -18.21
CA PHE A 283 -3.39 -10.92 -19.20
C PHE A 283 -2.70 -11.03 -20.56
N GLU A 284 -1.46 -11.55 -20.61
CA GLU A 284 -0.78 -11.84 -21.88
C GLU A 284 -1.58 -12.91 -22.65
N LYS A 285 -2.02 -13.98 -21.95
CA LYS A 285 -2.90 -15.01 -22.52
C LYS A 285 -4.28 -14.50 -22.91
N MET A 286 -4.80 -13.45 -22.27
CA MET A 286 -6.09 -12.85 -22.65
C MET A 286 -5.97 -12.00 -23.91
N ARG A 287 -4.84 -11.31 -24.10
CA ARG A 287 -4.58 -10.50 -25.30
C ARG A 287 -4.51 -11.35 -26.56
N GLU A 288 -3.97 -12.56 -26.47
CA GLU A 288 -3.88 -13.51 -27.60
C GLU A 288 -5.21 -14.19 -27.96
N ARG A 289 -6.24 -14.09 -27.09
CA ARG A 289 -7.56 -14.71 -27.29
C ARG A 289 -8.61 -13.77 -27.89
N ASN A 290 -8.27 -12.49 -28.05
CA ASN A 290 -9.10 -11.44 -28.66
C ASN A 290 -8.56 -11.06 -30.04
#